data_AF-A0AAE8I8N8-F1
#
_entry.id   AF-A0AAE8I8N8-F1
#
_cell.length_a   1.000
_cell.length_b   1.000
_cell.length_c   1.000
_cell.angle_alpha   90.00
_cell.angle_beta   90.00
_cell.angle_gamma   90.00
#
_symmetry.space_group_name_H-M   'P 1'
#
loop_
_entity.id
_entity.type
_entity.pdbx_description
1 polymer ?
#
loop_
_entity_poly.entity_id
_entity_poly.type
_entity_poly.pdbx_seq_one_letter_code
_entity_poly.pdbx_strand_id
1 'polypeptide(L)'
;MNASGFSRRVADLDLSAATDTQLMQLEDAFRSIADSIATARKVMSELEAGLALRATQTDQAPMLALPFEEDRQDVERAIRALVPGKNAVEIESKFRKRVLDHFDIEGWIAAGVLSCLVRFPGRFVSHAELAAAAGAQSDKSGVIRVYICQLRASLALKGYSGEAIETGRGAYRIVRSAAFEIINAVAQV
;
A
#
# COMPACT_ATOMS: atom_id res chain seq x y z
N MET A 1 -49.74 6.50 -11.73
CA MET A 1 -50.65 6.81 -10.60
C MET A 1 -50.14 5.97 -9.42
N ASN A 2 -49.45 6.51 -8.41
CA ASN A 2 -49.95 7.43 -7.39
C ASN A 2 -48.78 8.22 -6.77
N ALA A 3 -48.75 9.53 -6.98
CA ALA A 3 -47.87 10.49 -6.29
C ALA A 3 -48.69 11.35 -5.30
N SER A 4 -49.68 10.75 -4.64
CA SER A 4 -50.68 11.47 -3.81
C SER A 4 -50.51 11.26 -2.31
N GLY A 5 -49.51 10.49 -1.86
CA GLY A 5 -49.32 10.16 -0.44
C GLY A 5 -48.42 11.12 0.35
N PHE A 6 -47.43 11.75 -0.28
CA PHE A 6 -46.44 12.57 0.42
C PHE A 6 -46.83 14.06 0.52
N SER A 7 -47.66 14.54 -0.41
CA SER A 7 -48.01 15.96 -0.51
C SER A 7 -49.09 16.41 0.50
N ARG A 8 -49.69 15.49 1.26
CA ARG A 8 -50.79 15.81 2.19
C ARG A 8 -50.36 16.05 3.64
N ARG A 9 -49.13 15.71 4.04
CA ARG A 9 -48.70 15.89 5.45
C ARG A 9 -48.04 17.22 5.77
N VAL A 10 -47.79 18.06 4.77
CA VAL A 10 -47.19 19.40 4.97
C VAL A 10 -48.26 20.51 4.99
N ALA A 11 -49.49 20.21 4.55
CA ALA A 11 -50.55 21.22 4.40
C ALA A 11 -51.31 21.57 5.70
N ASP A 12 -51.10 20.83 6.80
CA ASP A 12 -51.77 21.05 8.10
C ASP A 12 -50.77 21.35 9.23
N LEU A 13 -49.61 21.96 8.92
CA LEU A 13 -48.79 22.60 9.96
C LEU A 13 -49.36 23.99 10.21
N ASP A 14 -50.34 24.04 11.11
CA ASP A 14 -50.92 25.27 11.64
C ASP A 14 -49.85 26.03 12.46
N LEU A 15 -49.06 26.85 11.76
CA LEU A 15 -48.01 27.69 12.33
C LEU A 15 -48.55 28.87 13.15
N SER A 16 -49.88 29.03 13.27
CA SER A 16 -50.52 30.12 14.01
C SER A 16 -50.41 29.98 15.53
N ALA A 17 -50.01 28.81 16.03
CA ALA A 17 -49.84 28.52 17.46
C ALA A 17 -48.37 28.30 17.89
N ALA A 18 -47.41 28.49 16.98
CA ALA A 18 -45.99 28.41 17.33
C ALA A 18 -45.60 29.66 18.13
N THR A 19 -45.12 29.47 19.36
CA THR A 19 -44.57 30.58 20.15
C THR A 19 -43.29 31.10 19.48
N ASP A 20 -42.96 32.38 19.63
CA ASP A 20 -41.74 32.99 19.07
C ASP A 20 -40.47 32.17 19.39
N THR A 21 -40.46 31.51 20.55
CA THR A 21 -39.39 30.60 20.99
C THR A 21 -39.25 29.35 20.10
N GLN A 22 -40.35 28.76 19.65
CA GLN A 22 -40.33 27.58 18.76
C GLN A 22 -39.89 27.95 17.34
N LEU A 23 -40.25 29.14 16.86
CA LEU A 23 -39.77 29.67 15.59
C LEU A 23 -38.26 29.96 15.64
N MET A 24 -37.76 30.57 16.73
CA MET A 24 -36.32 30.75 16.93
C MET A 24 -35.55 29.42 16.98
N GLN A 25 -36.05 28.41 17.70
CA GLN A 25 -35.42 27.09 17.76
C GLN A 25 -35.37 26.40 16.39
N LEU A 26 -36.41 26.60 15.56
CA LEU A 26 -36.47 26.07 14.21
C LEU A 26 -35.46 26.79 13.28
N GLU A 27 -35.34 28.12 13.39
CA GLU A 27 -34.34 28.90 12.65
C GLU A 27 -32.90 28.50 13.01
N ASP A 28 -32.62 28.30 14.31
CA ASP A 28 -31.33 27.83 14.78
C ASP A 28 -31.02 26.41 14.28
N ALA A 29 -32.02 25.53 14.25
CA ALA A 29 -31.88 24.19 13.68
C ALA A 29 -31.58 24.24 12.17
N PHE A 30 -32.29 25.09 11.40
CA PHE A 30 -32.01 25.26 9.97
C PHE A 30 -30.63 25.85 9.71
N ARG A 31 -30.18 26.81 10.53
CA ARG A 31 -28.83 27.39 10.43
C ARG A 31 -27.75 26.35 10.70
N SER A 32 -27.92 25.54 11.75
CA SER A 32 -27.02 24.43 12.09
C SER A 32 -26.94 23.37 10.98
N ILE A 33 -28.08 23.04 10.36
CA ILE A 33 -28.12 22.12 9.21
C ILE A 33 -27.39 22.74 8.00
N ALA A 34 -27.59 24.02 7.73
CA ALA A 34 -26.90 24.72 6.64
C ALA A 34 -25.37 24.72 6.85
N ASP A 35 -24.89 24.96 8.07
CA ASP A 35 -23.47 24.91 8.42
C ASP A 35 -22.88 23.50 8.31
N SER A 36 -23.66 22.49 8.70
CA SER A 36 -23.27 21.08 8.54
C SER A 36 -23.16 20.69 7.06
N ILE A 37 -24.08 21.14 6.21
CA ILE A 37 -24.04 20.91 4.77
C ILE A 37 -22.86 21.67 4.13
N ALA A 38 -22.60 22.92 4.54
CA ALA A 38 -21.44 23.67 4.06
C ALA A 38 -20.12 22.98 4.41
N THR A 39 -20.03 22.43 5.62
CA THR A 39 -18.87 21.65 6.08
C THR A 39 -18.71 20.36 5.25
N ALA A 40 -19.80 19.63 5.02
CA ALA A 40 -19.77 18.43 4.18
C ALA A 40 -19.35 18.74 2.74
N ARG A 41 -19.83 19.85 2.16
CA ARG A 41 -19.42 20.30 0.81
C ARG A 41 -17.95 20.70 0.77
N LYS A 42 -17.43 21.32 1.83
CA LYS A 42 -16.00 21.65 1.95
C LYS A 42 -15.13 20.38 2.00
N VAL A 43 -15.51 19.40 2.82
CA VAL A 43 -14.80 18.10 2.90
C VAL A 43 -14.86 17.35 1.57
N MET A 44 -16.01 17.35 0.88
CA MET A 44 -16.11 16.75 -0.45
C MET A 44 -15.26 17.48 -1.49
N SER A 45 -15.22 18.82 -1.46
CA SER A 45 -14.36 19.61 -2.35
C SER A 45 -12.86 19.40 -2.08
N GLU A 46 -12.45 19.24 -0.81
CA GLU A 46 -11.08 18.92 -0.43
C GLU A 46 -10.70 17.49 -0.84
N LEU A 47 -11.65 16.54 -0.76
CA LEU A 47 -11.46 15.17 -1.23
C LEU A 47 -11.36 15.10 -2.75
N GLU A 48 -12.20 15.85 -3.47
CA GLU A 48 -12.14 15.99 -4.94
C GLU A 48 -10.86 16.68 -5.39
N ALA A 49 -10.40 17.72 -4.69
CA ALA A 49 -9.11 18.35 -4.96
C ALA A 49 -7.93 17.39 -4.70
N GLY A 50 -7.99 16.60 -3.62
CA GLY A 50 -7.00 15.56 -3.32
C GLY A 50 -7.02 14.40 -4.32
N LEU A 51 -8.19 14.05 -4.85
CA LEU A 51 -8.36 13.07 -5.92
C LEU A 51 -7.92 13.62 -7.28
N ALA A 52 -8.14 14.91 -7.56
CA ALA A 52 -7.66 15.58 -8.77
C ALA A 52 -6.13 15.68 -8.78
N LEU A 53 -5.50 16.00 -7.64
CA LEU A 53 -4.04 15.96 -7.46
C LEU A 53 -3.47 14.54 -7.67
N ARG A 54 -4.19 13.50 -7.22
CA ARG A 54 -3.83 12.09 -7.49
C ARG A 54 -4.08 11.68 -8.94
N ALA A 55 -5.15 12.16 -9.57
CA ALA A 55 -5.49 11.87 -10.96
C ALA A 55 -4.48 12.54 -11.93
N THR A 56 -4.03 13.76 -11.63
CA THR A 56 -2.95 14.44 -12.38
C THR A 56 -1.57 13.82 -12.15
N GLN A 57 -1.36 13.04 -11.09
CA GLN A 57 -0.13 12.23 -10.94
C GLN A 57 -0.18 10.90 -11.71
N THR A 58 -1.37 10.42 -12.07
CA THR A 58 -1.55 9.15 -12.79
C THR A 58 -1.73 9.31 -14.30
N ASP A 59 -1.82 10.53 -14.83
CA ASP A 59 -2.13 10.72 -16.24
C ASP A 59 -1.40 11.94 -16.84
N GLN A 60 -0.07 11.86 -16.89
CA GLN A 60 0.77 12.37 -17.99
C GLN A 60 2.26 12.16 -17.69
N ALA A 61 2.83 11.09 -18.24
CA ALA A 61 4.04 11.15 -19.07
C ALA A 61 4.29 9.78 -19.73
N PRO A 62 4.58 9.71 -21.03
CA PRO A 62 5.27 8.57 -21.61
C PRO A 62 6.75 8.66 -21.16
N MET A 63 7.01 8.36 -19.89
CA MET A 63 8.37 8.33 -19.37
C MET A 63 8.93 6.92 -19.57
N LEU A 64 9.69 6.75 -20.65
CA LEU A 64 10.85 5.85 -20.76
C LEU A 64 10.91 4.80 -19.63
N ALA A 65 10.44 3.59 -19.90
CA ALA A 65 10.55 2.44 -19.02
C ALA A 65 12.03 1.99 -18.89
N LEU A 66 12.91 2.79 -18.27
CA LEU A 66 14.33 2.47 -18.06
C LEU A 66 14.96 3.13 -16.80
N PRO A 67 14.37 2.99 -15.59
CA PRO A 67 15.23 3.01 -14.38
C PRO A 67 15.19 1.70 -13.57
N PHE A 68 14.13 0.88 -13.68
CA PHE A 68 14.03 -0.36 -12.91
C PHE A 68 14.94 -1.48 -13.41
N GLU A 69 15.19 -1.54 -14.71
CA GLU A 69 16.07 -2.57 -15.29
C GLU A 69 17.55 -2.28 -15.01
N GLU A 70 17.95 -1.02 -14.92
CA GLU A 70 19.31 -0.64 -14.49
C GLU A 70 19.53 -0.99 -13.02
N ASP A 71 18.61 -0.58 -12.13
CA ASP A 71 18.67 -0.93 -10.71
C ASP A 71 18.71 -2.46 -10.51
N ARG A 72 17.91 -3.21 -11.28
CA ARG A 72 17.91 -4.67 -11.24
C ARG A 72 19.25 -5.25 -11.67
N GLN A 73 19.83 -4.77 -12.77
CA GLN A 73 21.14 -5.25 -13.22
C GLN A 73 22.24 -4.97 -12.20
N ASP A 74 22.20 -3.79 -11.57
CA ASP A 74 23.16 -3.42 -10.54
C ASP A 74 23.00 -4.26 -9.27
N VAL A 75 21.76 -4.53 -8.85
CA VAL A 75 21.49 -5.46 -7.76
C VAL A 75 21.97 -6.88 -8.10
N GLU A 76 21.71 -7.38 -9.30
CA GLU A 76 22.19 -8.70 -9.73
C GLU A 76 23.71 -8.79 -9.76
N ARG A 77 24.40 -7.73 -10.22
CA ARG A 77 25.87 -7.65 -10.18
C ARG A 77 26.37 -7.62 -8.74
N ALA A 78 25.74 -6.85 -7.87
CA ALA A 78 26.08 -6.78 -6.44
C ALA A 78 25.92 -8.16 -5.78
N ILE A 79 24.77 -8.83 -5.95
CA ILE A 79 24.53 -10.17 -5.39
C ILE A 79 25.58 -11.17 -5.88
N ARG A 80 25.94 -11.15 -7.18
CA ARG A 80 26.98 -12.03 -7.74
C ARG A 80 28.37 -11.74 -7.17
N ALA A 81 28.68 -10.48 -6.90
CA ALA A 81 29.95 -10.09 -6.27
C ALA A 81 29.99 -10.51 -4.78
N LEU A 82 28.87 -10.41 -4.08
CA LEU A 82 28.73 -10.76 -2.66
C LEU A 82 28.77 -12.27 -2.42
N VAL A 83 28.17 -13.03 -3.33
CA VAL A 83 27.92 -14.46 -3.16
C VAL A 83 28.50 -15.21 -4.36
N PRO A 84 29.75 -15.68 -4.28
CA PRO A 84 30.35 -16.44 -5.36
C PRO A 84 29.64 -17.79 -5.54
N GLY A 85 29.28 -18.11 -6.76
CA GLY A 85 28.65 -19.37 -7.14
C GLY A 85 28.87 -19.68 -8.61
N LYS A 86 28.78 -20.96 -8.96
CA LYS A 86 29.05 -21.43 -10.34
C LYS A 86 27.89 -21.15 -11.28
N ASN A 87 26.67 -21.07 -10.75
CA ASN A 87 25.45 -20.82 -11.51
C ASN A 87 24.44 -20.00 -10.69
N ALA A 88 23.39 -19.51 -11.35
CA ALA A 88 22.38 -18.64 -10.72
C ALA A 88 21.64 -19.30 -9.55
N VAL A 89 21.42 -20.62 -9.61
CA VAL A 89 20.73 -21.39 -8.56
C VAL A 89 21.57 -21.45 -7.29
N GLU A 90 22.86 -21.70 -7.42
CA GLU A 90 23.79 -21.73 -6.29
C GLU A 90 23.93 -20.34 -5.64
N ILE A 91 24.03 -19.30 -6.46
CA ILE A 91 24.10 -17.91 -5.99
C ILE A 91 22.83 -17.54 -5.22
N GLU A 92 21.66 -17.86 -5.77
CA GLU A 92 20.37 -17.62 -5.11
C GLU A 92 20.23 -18.37 -3.79
N SER A 93 20.62 -19.66 -3.77
CA SER A 93 20.57 -20.46 -2.54
C SER A 93 21.47 -19.90 -1.43
N LYS A 94 22.70 -19.52 -1.78
CA LYS A 94 23.63 -18.92 -0.83
C LYS A 94 23.17 -17.52 -0.38
N PHE A 95 22.62 -16.72 -1.28
CA PHE A 95 22.08 -15.40 -0.93
C PHE A 95 20.88 -15.53 0.03
N ARG A 96 19.92 -16.41 -0.26
CA ARG A 96 18.81 -16.72 0.65
C ARG A 96 19.28 -17.19 2.01
N LYS A 97 20.32 -18.03 2.05
CA LYS A 97 20.90 -18.48 3.32
C LYS A 97 21.41 -17.30 4.15
N ARG A 98 22.17 -16.38 3.54
CA ARG A 98 22.62 -15.19 4.28
C ARG A 98 21.47 -14.27 4.71
N VAL A 99 20.41 -14.16 3.89
CA VAL A 99 19.19 -13.43 4.27
C VAL A 99 18.51 -14.08 5.50
N LEU A 100 18.38 -15.42 5.52
CA LEU A 100 17.85 -16.15 6.67
C LEU A 100 18.69 -15.88 7.92
N ASP A 101 20.01 -16.05 7.80
CA ASP A 101 20.95 -15.92 8.92
C ASP A 101 21.01 -14.48 9.46
N HIS A 102 20.92 -13.46 8.60
CA HIS A 102 21.03 -12.06 9.02
C HIS A 102 19.74 -11.53 9.66
N PHE A 103 18.58 -11.87 9.10
CA PHE A 103 17.28 -11.31 9.49
C PHE A 103 16.47 -12.21 10.44
N ASP A 104 17.04 -13.34 10.86
CA ASP A 104 16.36 -14.32 11.73
C ASP A 104 14.98 -14.72 11.18
N ILE A 105 14.91 -14.91 9.85
CA ILE A 105 13.66 -15.22 9.16
C ILE A 105 13.37 -16.71 9.31
N GLU A 106 12.21 -17.06 9.87
CA GLU A 106 11.74 -18.44 9.89
C GLU A 106 11.29 -18.90 8.49
N GLY A 107 12.14 -19.70 7.85
CA GLY A 107 11.75 -20.52 6.70
C GLY A 107 12.20 -19.99 5.33
N TRP A 108 12.59 -20.95 4.48
CA TRP A 108 13.18 -20.71 3.16
C TRP A 108 12.30 -19.88 2.21
N ILE A 109 10.98 -19.99 2.37
CA ILE A 109 10.01 -19.29 1.51
C ILE A 109 10.02 -17.79 1.80
N ALA A 110 10.01 -17.38 3.06
CA ALA A 110 10.05 -15.96 3.43
C ALA A 110 11.35 -15.29 2.94
N ALA A 111 12.50 -15.97 3.07
CA ALA A 111 13.76 -15.49 2.50
C ALA A 111 13.72 -15.42 0.96
N GLY A 112 13.02 -16.33 0.30
CA GLY A 112 12.78 -16.26 -1.14
C GLY A 112 11.90 -15.08 -1.55
N VAL A 113 10.86 -14.76 -0.77
CA VAL A 113 10.03 -13.56 -0.97
C VAL A 113 10.87 -12.29 -0.84
N LEU A 114 11.69 -12.17 0.21
CA LEU A 114 12.56 -11.02 0.39
C LEU A 114 13.62 -10.93 -0.71
N SER A 115 14.23 -12.05 -1.09
CA SER A 115 15.20 -12.12 -2.19
C SER A 115 14.60 -11.68 -3.53
N CYS A 116 13.33 -12.02 -3.78
CA CYS A 116 12.61 -11.54 -4.94
C CYS A 116 12.43 -10.02 -4.88
N LEU A 117 11.94 -9.48 -3.76
CA LEU A 117 11.69 -8.04 -3.63
C LEU A 117 12.96 -7.20 -3.82
N VAL A 118 14.08 -7.56 -3.18
CA VAL A 118 15.33 -6.79 -3.28
C VAL A 118 15.91 -6.78 -4.68
N ARG A 119 15.67 -7.83 -5.49
CA ARG A 119 16.07 -7.89 -6.91
C ARG A 119 15.25 -6.98 -7.81
N PHE A 120 14.09 -6.50 -7.36
CA PHE A 120 13.23 -5.58 -8.09
C PHE A 120 12.92 -4.32 -7.25
N PRO A 121 13.95 -3.53 -6.89
CA PRO A 121 13.80 -2.41 -5.97
C PRO A 121 12.86 -1.35 -6.56
N GLY A 122 11.86 -0.93 -5.78
CA GLY A 122 10.88 0.05 -6.22
C GLY A 122 9.78 -0.47 -7.17
N ARG A 123 9.82 -1.74 -7.59
CA ARG A 123 8.78 -2.37 -8.43
C ARG A 123 7.72 -3.04 -7.55
N PHE A 124 6.45 -2.89 -7.91
CA PHE A 124 5.40 -3.74 -7.35
C PHE A 124 5.45 -5.13 -7.98
N VAL A 125 5.63 -6.15 -7.15
CA VAL A 125 5.67 -7.57 -7.52
C VAL A 125 4.40 -8.23 -7.02
N SER A 126 3.69 -8.91 -7.93
CA SER A 126 2.40 -9.56 -7.64
C SER A 126 2.56 -10.76 -6.70
N HIS A 127 1.46 -11.18 -6.06
CA HIS A 127 1.45 -12.41 -5.24
C HIS A 127 1.95 -13.64 -6.01
N ALA A 128 1.55 -13.79 -7.28
CA ALA A 128 1.95 -14.92 -8.11
C ALA A 128 3.46 -14.92 -8.40
N GLU A 129 4.02 -13.75 -8.74
CA GLU A 129 5.47 -13.61 -8.95
C GLU A 129 6.25 -13.90 -7.67
N LEU A 130 5.78 -13.42 -6.51
CA LEU A 130 6.41 -13.69 -5.22
C LEU A 130 6.34 -15.18 -4.84
N ALA A 131 5.20 -15.83 -5.04
CA ALA A 131 5.03 -17.26 -4.78
C ALA A 131 5.94 -18.11 -5.67
N ALA A 132 5.97 -17.81 -6.98
CA ALA A 132 6.81 -18.50 -7.94
C ALA A 132 8.30 -18.32 -7.63
N ALA A 133 8.73 -17.09 -7.35
CA ALA A 133 10.13 -16.80 -7.00
C ALA A 133 10.53 -17.49 -5.69
N ALA A 134 9.65 -17.50 -4.68
CA ALA A 134 9.93 -18.12 -3.40
C ALA A 134 9.93 -19.66 -3.46
N GLY A 135 9.36 -20.27 -4.50
CA GLY A 135 9.15 -21.71 -4.60
C GLY A 135 8.01 -22.20 -3.71
N ALA A 136 7.03 -21.33 -3.42
CA ALA A 136 5.86 -21.70 -2.64
C ALA A 136 4.93 -22.63 -3.43
N GLN A 137 4.47 -23.71 -2.81
CA GLN A 137 3.51 -24.64 -3.44
C GLN A 137 2.11 -24.05 -3.61
N SER A 138 1.80 -22.97 -2.89
CA SER A 138 0.52 -22.27 -2.98
C SER A 138 0.74 -20.80 -3.32
N ASP A 139 0.04 -20.34 -4.35
CA ASP A 139 -0.03 -18.96 -4.82
C ASP A 139 -1.15 -18.16 -4.15
N LYS A 140 -1.85 -18.77 -3.17
CA LYS A 140 -2.94 -18.11 -2.44
C LYS A 140 -2.42 -16.84 -1.78
N SER A 141 -3.11 -15.73 -2.06
CA SER A 141 -2.75 -14.39 -1.55
C SER A 141 -2.57 -14.35 -0.02
N GLY A 142 -3.35 -15.14 0.72
CA GLY A 142 -3.23 -15.26 2.17
C GLY A 142 -1.85 -15.74 2.64
N VAL A 143 -1.23 -16.67 1.91
CA VAL A 143 0.08 -17.23 2.26
C VAL A 143 1.17 -16.18 2.08
N ILE A 144 1.19 -15.50 0.94
CA ILE A 144 2.16 -14.41 0.70
C ILE A 144 1.99 -13.28 1.70
N ARG A 145 0.75 -12.94 2.07
CA ARG A 145 0.49 -11.92 3.09
C ARG A 145 1.12 -12.27 4.44
N VAL A 146 1.05 -13.53 4.86
CA VAL A 146 1.69 -14.00 6.11
C VAL A 146 3.21 -13.79 6.03
N TYR A 147 3.85 -14.20 4.94
CA TYR A 147 5.29 -13.98 4.77
C TYR A 147 5.67 -12.50 4.74
N ILE A 148 4.88 -11.63 4.11
CA ILE A 148 5.14 -10.19 4.14
C ILE A 148 5.02 -9.62 5.55
N CYS A 149 4.01 -10.04 6.33
CA CYS A 149 3.88 -9.64 7.72
C CYS A 149 5.10 -10.08 8.56
N GLN A 150 5.53 -11.34 8.40
CA GLN A 150 6.71 -11.87 9.07
C GLN A 150 7.97 -11.08 8.69
N LEU A 151 8.18 -10.83 7.39
CA LEU A 151 9.33 -10.06 6.90
C LEU A 151 9.36 -8.64 7.46
N ARG A 152 8.21 -7.95 7.52
CA ARG A 152 8.13 -6.62 8.13
C ARG A 152 8.52 -6.65 9.61
N ALA A 153 8.09 -7.68 10.34
CA ALA A 153 8.46 -7.84 11.75
C ALA A 153 9.98 -8.10 11.90
N SER A 154 10.55 -9.02 11.13
CA SER A 154 11.99 -9.30 11.12
C SER A 154 12.84 -8.08 10.74
N LEU A 155 12.41 -7.32 9.73
CA LEU A 155 13.07 -6.08 9.31
C LEU A 155 12.99 -5.00 10.39
N ALA A 156 11.83 -4.83 11.03
CA ALA A 156 11.68 -3.87 12.14
C ALA A 156 12.62 -4.19 13.31
N LEU A 157 12.82 -5.48 13.65
CA LEU A 157 13.78 -5.89 14.67
C LEU A 157 15.24 -5.53 14.34
N LYS A 158 15.57 -5.38 13.05
CA LYS A 158 16.90 -4.95 12.57
C LYS A 158 16.98 -3.44 12.32
N GLY A 159 15.96 -2.68 12.74
CA GLY A 159 15.95 -1.20 12.68
C GLY A 159 15.42 -0.61 11.38
N TYR A 160 14.84 -1.42 10.48
CA TYR A 160 14.24 -0.92 9.25
C TYR A 160 12.84 -0.34 9.52
N SER A 161 12.46 0.69 8.78
CA SER A 161 11.11 1.26 8.86
C SER A 161 10.04 0.21 8.54
N GLY A 162 8.87 0.31 9.21
CA GLY A 162 7.70 -0.50 8.88
C GLY A 162 7.19 -0.30 7.44
N GLU A 163 7.61 0.80 6.79
CA GLU A 163 7.31 1.13 5.39
C GLU A 163 8.38 0.60 4.41
N ALA A 164 9.42 -0.10 4.86
CA ALA A 164 10.45 -0.65 3.99
C ALA A 164 9.86 -1.58 2.91
N ILE A 165 8.81 -2.32 3.26
CA ILE A 165 7.97 -3.06 2.31
C ILE A 165 6.59 -2.38 2.26
N GLU A 166 6.20 -1.91 1.09
CA GLU A 166 4.92 -1.24 0.85
C GLU A 166 3.88 -2.20 0.26
N THR A 167 2.60 -1.98 0.61
CA THR A 167 1.47 -2.75 0.08
C THR A 167 0.80 -2.01 -1.06
N GLY A 168 0.69 -2.66 -2.22
CA GLY A 168 -0.12 -2.23 -3.36
C GLY A 168 -1.38 -3.09 -3.53
N ARG A 169 -2.14 -2.86 -4.60
CA ARG A 169 -3.33 -3.64 -4.92
C ARG A 169 -2.95 -5.04 -5.42
N GLY A 170 -2.86 -6.00 -4.50
CA GLY A 170 -2.51 -7.39 -4.82
C GLY A 170 -1.02 -7.62 -5.12
N ALA A 171 -0.18 -6.68 -4.71
CA ALA A 171 1.26 -6.68 -4.96
C ALA A 171 2.01 -6.03 -3.80
N TYR A 172 3.32 -6.27 -3.72
CA TYR A 172 4.20 -5.65 -2.74
C TYR A 172 5.43 -5.07 -3.41
N ARG A 173 5.98 -4.02 -2.82
CA ARG A 173 7.18 -3.33 -3.28
C ARG A 173 8.12 -3.17 -2.12
N ILE A 174 9.41 -3.32 -2.35
CA ILE A 174 10.42 -2.82 -1.41
C ILE A 174 10.89 -1.43 -1.83
N VAL A 175 11.03 -0.53 -0.87
CA VAL A 175 11.59 0.80 -1.12
C VAL A 175 13.04 0.65 -1.57
N ARG A 176 13.48 1.45 -2.56
CA ARG A 176 14.82 1.32 -3.16
C ARG A 176 15.94 1.43 -2.13
N SER A 177 15.89 2.42 -1.24
CA SER A 177 16.89 2.61 -0.18
C SER A 177 16.98 1.37 0.72
N ALA A 178 15.84 0.87 1.20
CA ALA A 178 15.78 -0.33 2.03
C ALA A 178 16.36 -1.56 1.32
N ALA A 179 16.11 -1.73 0.01
CA ALA A 179 16.69 -2.83 -0.75
C ALA A 179 18.22 -2.78 -0.77
N PHE A 180 18.81 -1.61 -1.03
CA PHE A 180 20.27 -1.45 -1.04
C PHE A 180 20.88 -1.62 0.36
N GLU A 181 20.23 -1.10 1.41
CA GLU A 181 20.64 -1.32 2.80
C GLU A 181 20.65 -2.81 3.16
N ILE A 182 19.60 -3.55 2.78
CA ILE A 182 19.51 -5.00 3.01
C ILE A 182 20.63 -5.75 2.27
N ILE A 183 20.89 -5.42 1.01
CA ILE A 183 21.97 -6.05 0.23
C ILE A 183 23.33 -5.81 0.92
N ASN A 184 23.58 -4.59 1.37
CA ASN A 184 24.80 -4.24 2.09
C ASN A 184 24.90 -4.91 3.46
N ALA A 185 23.79 -5.08 4.17
CA ALA A 185 23.77 -5.76 5.47
C ALA A 185 24.10 -7.26 5.32
N VAL A 186 23.57 -7.89 4.29
CA VAL A 186 23.83 -9.30 3.94
C VAL A 186 25.27 -9.52 3.42
N ALA A 187 25.91 -8.46 2.92
CA ALA A 187 27.32 -8.49 2.52
C ALA A 187 28.30 -8.66 3.69
N GLN A 188 27.92 -8.17 4.87
CA GLN A 188 28.78 -8.11 6.05
C GLN A 188 28.72 -9.37 6.92
N VAL A 189 27.90 -10.36 6.53
CA VAL A 189 27.77 -11.68 7.14
C VAL A 189 28.59 -12.72 6.36
#